data_AF-A0A950VLJ8-F1
#
_entry.id   AF-A0A950VLJ8-F1
#
_cell.length_a   1.000
_cell.length_b   1.000
_cell.length_c   1.000
_cell.angle_alpha   90.00
_cell.angle_beta   90.00
_cell.angle_gamma   90.00
#
_symmetry.space_group_name_H-M   'P 1'
#
loop_
_entity.id
_entity.type
_entity.pdbx_description
1 polymer ?
#
loop_
_entity_poly.entity_id
_entity_poly.type
_entity_poly.pdbx_seq_one_letter_code
_entity_poly.pdbx_strand_id
1 'polypeptide(L)'
;MDTKELREVLDQLVAGRLSVDAACQRLNSAPVVDLGYAHVDLHRRQRCGFPEVIFCEGKTSEWVAGVVKKLAEAGQDCLATRVNAEQSAVLAQLFPQAQQDRLARTFWLPAGAPPAPVGTVVVITAGTSDLPVA
;
A
#
# COMPACT_ATOMS: atom_id res chain seq x y z
N MET A 1 0.67 -12.09 -5.87
CA MET A 1 1.62 -12.60 -6.88
C MET A 1 1.04 -12.39 -8.28
N ASP A 2 1.82 -11.86 -9.20
CA ASP A 2 1.44 -11.75 -10.63
C ASP A 2 1.94 -12.95 -11.46
N THR A 3 1.60 -13.00 -12.76
CA THR A 3 1.97 -14.11 -13.64
C THR A 3 3.48 -14.22 -13.87
N LYS A 4 4.22 -13.11 -13.79
CA LYS A 4 5.66 -13.08 -14.00
C LYS A 4 6.38 -13.65 -12.79
N GLU A 5 5.99 -13.20 -11.59
CA GLU A 5 6.48 -13.75 -10.32
C GLU A 5 6.16 -15.25 -10.19
N LEU A 6 4.96 -15.67 -10.58
CA LEU A 6 4.59 -17.10 -10.61
C LEU A 6 5.56 -17.90 -11.50
N ARG A 7 5.85 -17.38 -12.69
CA ARG A 7 6.75 -18.05 -13.63
C ARG A 7 8.17 -18.16 -13.07
N GLU A 8 8.68 -17.10 -12.43
CA GLU A 8 9.99 -17.14 -11.78
C GLU A 8 10.07 -18.18 -10.66
N VAL A 9 9.02 -18.31 -9.84
CA VAL A 9 8.95 -19.34 -8.79
C VAL A 9 8.96 -20.75 -9.41
N LEU A 10 8.18 -20.98 -10.46
CA LEU A 10 8.12 -22.26 -11.16
C LEU A 10 9.45 -22.60 -11.86
N ASP A 11 10.09 -21.64 -12.53
CA ASP A 11 11.38 -21.82 -13.19
C ASP A 11 12.49 -22.15 -12.18
N GLN A 12 12.47 -21.53 -10.98
CA GLN A 12 13.41 -21.85 -9.91
C GLN A 12 13.17 -23.25 -9.31
N LEU A 13 11.91 -23.67 -9.18
CA LEU A 13 11.53 -25.01 -8.72
C LEU A 13 12.00 -26.09 -9.71
N VAL A 14 11.72 -25.91 -11.00
CA VAL A 14 12.16 -26.85 -12.07
C VAL A 14 13.68 -26.93 -12.16
N ALA A 15 14.38 -25.80 -11.96
CA ALA A 15 15.84 -25.76 -11.92
C ALA A 15 16.46 -26.34 -10.64
N GLY A 16 15.66 -26.82 -9.68
CA GLY A 16 16.14 -27.36 -8.40
C GLY A 16 16.76 -26.31 -7.46
N ARG A 17 16.57 -25.01 -7.75
CA ARG A 17 17.08 -23.89 -6.94
C ARG A 17 16.13 -23.50 -5.80
N LEU A 18 14.91 -24.02 -5.82
CA LEU A 18 13.88 -23.82 -4.81
C LEU A 18 13.30 -25.18 -4.45
N SER A 19 13.09 -25.47 -3.16
CA SER A 19 12.36 -26.68 -2.75
C SER A 19 10.86 -26.49 -2.98
N VAL A 20 10.13 -27.61 -3.05
CA VAL A 20 8.66 -27.59 -3.14
C VAL A 20 8.07 -26.81 -1.97
N ASP A 21 8.56 -27.02 -0.74
CA ASP A 21 8.06 -26.31 0.45
C ASP A 21 8.32 -24.80 0.39
N ALA A 22 9.51 -24.38 -0.06
CA ALA A 22 9.83 -22.97 -0.22
C ALA A 22 9.01 -22.32 -1.35
N ALA A 23 8.72 -23.06 -2.42
CA ALA A 23 7.82 -22.62 -3.47
C ALA A 23 6.39 -22.46 -2.93
N CYS A 24 5.85 -23.47 -2.24
CA CYS A 24 4.54 -23.41 -1.60
C CYS A 24 4.42 -22.21 -0.64
N GLN A 25 5.45 -21.92 0.18
CA GLN A 25 5.44 -20.75 1.05
C GLN A 25 5.42 -19.43 0.27
N ARG A 26 6.18 -19.30 -0.83
CA ARG A 26 6.14 -18.11 -1.69
C ARG A 26 4.79 -17.94 -2.39
N LEU A 27 4.18 -19.04 -2.82
CA LEU A 27 2.88 -19.05 -3.47
C LEU A 27 1.75 -18.74 -2.47
N ASN A 28 1.93 -19.15 -1.22
CA ASN A 28 0.96 -18.99 -0.14
C ASN A 28 1.27 -17.76 0.72
N SER A 29 1.59 -16.62 0.09
CA SER A 29 1.65 -15.35 0.79
C SER A 29 0.31 -15.11 1.49
N ALA A 30 0.34 -14.85 2.80
CA ALA A 30 -0.89 -14.71 3.58
C ALA A 30 -1.75 -13.58 2.98
N PRO A 31 -3.05 -13.84 2.72
CA PRO A 31 -3.95 -12.84 2.13
C PRO A 31 -4.08 -11.60 3.01
N VAL A 32 -3.95 -11.82 4.31
CA VAL A 32 -4.05 -10.82 5.35
C VAL A 32 -2.87 -11.01 6.29
N VAL A 33 -2.20 -9.92 6.63
CA VAL A 33 -1.14 -9.92 7.64
C VAL A 33 -1.65 -9.24 8.90
N ASP A 34 -1.63 -9.96 10.02
CA ASP A 34 -1.95 -9.41 11.34
C ASP A 34 -0.72 -8.74 11.97
N LEU A 35 -0.86 -7.46 12.30
CA LEU A 35 0.16 -6.66 13.00
C LEU A 35 -0.10 -6.58 14.52
N GLY A 36 -1.12 -7.27 15.03
CA GLY A 36 -1.58 -7.24 16.42
C GLY A 36 -2.56 -6.09 16.71
N TYR A 37 -2.54 -5.03 15.91
CA TYR A 37 -3.45 -3.88 16.00
C TYR A 37 -4.21 -3.59 14.69
N ALA A 38 -3.84 -4.27 13.60
CA ALA A 38 -4.46 -4.12 12.30
C ALA A 38 -4.25 -5.39 11.46
N HIS A 39 -5.26 -5.69 10.64
CA HIS A 39 -5.22 -6.76 9.63
C HIS A 39 -5.04 -6.12 8.26
N VAL A 40 -3.87 -6.27 7.65
CA VAL A 40 -3.53 -5.65 6.36
C VAL A 40 -3.87 -6.62 5.23
N ASP A 41 -4.85 -6.29 4.39
CA ASP A 41 -5.26 -7.10 3.25
C ASP A 41 -4.34 -6.88 2.05
N LEU A 42 -3.36 -7.77 1.88
CA LEU A 42 -2.43 -7.73 0.74
C LEU A 42 -3.06 -8.28 -0.55
N HIS A 43 -4.21 -8.97 -0.47
CA HIS A 43 -4.90 -9.52 -1.63
C HIS A 43 -5.95 -8.56 -2.21
N ARG A 44 -6.23 -7.42 -1.56
CA ARG A 44 -7.18 -6.42 -2.05
C ARG A 44 -6.91 -6.03 -3.50
N ARG A 45 -5.65 -5.84 -3.89
CA ARG A 45 -5.28 -5.51 -5.27
C ARG A 45 -5.78 -6.53 -6.29
N GLN A 46 -5.67 -7.82 -5.98
CA GLN A 46 -6.14 -8.89 -6.87
C GLN A 46 -7.67 -8.92 -6.95
N ARG A 47 -8.37 -8.65 -5.84
CA ARG A 47 -9.83 -8.72 -5.77
C ARG A 47 -10.53 -7.47 -6.31
N CYS A 48 -9.93 -6.30 -6.11
CA CYS A 48 -10.56 -5.00 -6.34
C CYS A 48 -9.85 -4.15 -7.40
N GLY A 49 -8.66 -4.56 -7.85
CA GLY A 49 -7.85 -3.82 -8.82
C GLY A 49 -6.93 -2.75 -8.22
N PHE A 50 -7.00 -2.49 -6.90
CA PHE A 50 -6.18 -1.51 -6.20
C PHE A 50 -5.76 -2.00 -4.79
N PRO A 51 -4.58 -1.58 -4.29
CA PRO A 51 -4.10 -1.95 -2.94
C PRO A 51 -4.99 -1.48 -1.80
N GLU A 52 -4.74 -1.99 -0.59
CA GLU A 52 -5.38 -1.51 0.63
C GLU A 52 -5.10 -0.03 0.88
N VAL A 53 -6.15 0.71 1.29
CA VAL A 53 -6.08 2.14 1.62
C VAL A 53 -6.18 2.31 3.13
N ILE A 54 -5.25 3.08 3.71
CA ILE A 54 -5.20 3.28 5.17
C ILE A 54 -6.12 4.44 5.55
N PHE A 55 -7.14 4.15 6.36
CA PHE A 55 -7.91 5.17 7.09
C PHE A 55 -7.17 5.53 8.38
N CYS A 56 -6.61 6.74 8.50
CA CYS A 56 -5.70 7.12 9.59
C CYS A 56 -6.39 7.77 10.81
N GLU A 57 -7.62 8.25 10.66
CA GLU A 57 -8.34 8.92 11.74
C GLU A 57 -8.57 7.96 12.92
N GLY A 58 -8.20 8.40 14.13
CA GLY A 58 -8.26 7.59 15.35
C GLY A 58 -7.10 6.60 15.55
N LYS A 59 -6.14 6.49 14.63
CA LYS A 59 -4.95 5.62 14.77
C LYS A 59 -3.73 6.39 15.30
N THR A 60 -2.85 5.72 16.02
CA THR A 60 -1.55 6.30 16.41
C THR A 60 -0.60 6.37 15.22
N SER A 61 0.42 7.23 15.32
CA SER A 61 1.45 7.40 14.30
C SER A 61 2.21 6.09 14.03
N GLU A 62 2.46 5.28 15.07
CA GLU A 62 3.15 3.99 14.97
C GLU A 62 2.32 2.96 14.20
N TRP A 63 1.01 2.89 14.47
CA TRP A 63 0.12 1.96 13.77
C TRP A 63 0.03 2.28 12.29
N VAL A 64 -0.09 3.57 11.94
CA VAL A 64 -0.12 3.99 10.54
C VAL A 64 1.22 3.65 9.86
N ALA A 65 2.35 4.01 10.48
CA ALA A 65 3.68 3.72 9.92
C ALA A 65 3.92 2.21 9.72
N GLY A 66 3.44 1.37 10.65
CA GLY A 66 3.55 -0.08 10.53
C GLY A 66 2.76 -0.64 9.34
N VAL A 67 1.55 -0.15 9.09
CA VAL A 67 0.77 -0.56 7.91
C VAL A 67 1.42 -0.07 6.62
N VAL A 68 1.89 1.18 6.56
CA VAL A 68 2.62 1.72 5.39
C VAL A 68 3.83 0.85 5.07
N LYS A 69 4.64 0.53 6.10
CA LYS A 69 5.81 -0.34 5.94
C LYS A 69 5.43 -1.71 5.39
N LYS A 70 4.35 -2.32 5.90
CA LYS A 70 3.91 -3.65 5.46
C LYS A 70 3.44 -3.66 4.00
N LEU A 71 2.74 -2.63 3.55
CA LEU A 71 2.33 -2.47 2.14
C LEU A 71 3.54 -2.24 1.24
N ALA A 72 4.50 -1.41 1.67
CA ALA A 72 5.73 -1.16 0.93
C ALA A 72 6.60 -2.42 0.78
N GLU A 73 6.77 -3.21 1.85
CA GLU A 73 7.45 -4.51 1.80
C GLU A 73 6.79 -5.50 0.83
N ALA A 74 5.47 -5.39 0.66
CA ALA A 74 4.70 -6.20 -0.29
C ALA A 74 4.71 -5.63 -1.73
N GLY A 75 5.48 -4.56 -1.99
CA GLY A 75 5.58 -3.94 -3.31
C GLY A 75 4.26 -3.31 -3.78
N GLN A 76 3.42 -2.83 -2.86
CA GLN A 76 2.14 -2.20 -3.16
C GLN A 76 2.18 -0.70 -2.91
N ASP A 77 1.51 0.06 -3.78
CA ASP A 77 1.25 1.48 -3.52
C ASP A 77 0.47 1.62 -2.21
N CYS A 78 0.78 2.67 -1.45
CA CYS A 78 0.13 2.94 -0.19
C CYS A 78 -0.50 4.33 -0.23
N LEU A 79 -1.83 4.39 -0.22
CA LEU A 79 -2.57 5.62 0.03
C LEU A 79 -3.08 5.60 1.46
N ALA A 80 -2.78 6.66 2.21
CA ALA A 80 -3.30 6.93 3.53
C ALA A 80 -4.16 8.20 3.48
N THR A 81 -5.33 8.15 4.11
CA THR A 81 -6.33 9.23 4.11
C THR A 81 -6.60 9.72 5.52
N ARG A 82 -7.02 10.98 5.63
CA ARG A 82 -7.32 11.66 6.91
C ARG A 82 -6.12 11.72 7.85
N VAL A 83 -4.92 11.77 7.28
CA VAL A 83 -3.67 11.91 8.01
C VAL A 83 -3.68 13.21 8.82
N ASN A 84 -3.37 13.14 10.11
CA ASN A 84 -3.23 14.33 10.96
C ASN A 84 -1.79 14.88 10.92
N ALA A 85 -1.55 16.04 11.55
CA ALA A 85 -0.25 16.71 11.50
C ALA A 85 0.89 15.89 12.14
N GLU A 86 0.61 15.17 13.23
CA GLU A 86 1.59 14.33 13.92
C GLU A 86 1.99 13.13 13.05
N GLN A 87 1.01 12.40 12.53
CA GLN A 87 1.18 11.28 11.61
C GLN A 87 1.93 11.73 10.36
N SER A 88 1.57 12.88 9.79
CA SER A 88 2.23 13.47 8.62
C SER A 88 3.72 13.70 8.86
N ALA A 89 4.08 14.27 10.02
CA ALA A 89 5.48 14.52 10.39
C ALA A 89 6.28 13.22 10.56
N VAL A 90 5.72 12.22 11.24
CA VAL A 90 6.36 10.91 11.43
C VAL A 90 6.54 10.20 10.09
N LEU A 91 5.49 10.16 9.26
CA LEU A 91 5.55 9.52 7.95
C LEU A 91 6.53 10.21 6.99
N ALA A 92 6.67 11.53 7.06
CA ALA A 92 7.64 12.27 6.25
C ALA A 92 9.10 11.89 6.60
N GLN A 93 9.38 11.60 7.87
CA GLN A 93 10.70 11.16 8.30
C GLN A 93 11.00 9.72 7.89
N LEU A 94 10.01 8.83 8.03
CA LEU A 94 10.18 7.40 7.74
C LEU A 94 10.16 7.09 6.23
N PHE A 95 9.41 7.88 5.46
CA PHE A 95 9.17 7.66 4.03
C PHE A 95 9.37 8.97 3.24
N PRO A 96 10.61 9.50 3.17
CA PRO A 96 10.89 10.79 2.52
C PRO A 96 10.56 10.84 1.02
N GLN A 97 10.41 9.68 0.37
CA GLN A 97 10.01 9.52 -1.03
C GLN A 97 8.49 9.62 -1.26
N ALA A 98 7.70 9.64 -0.18
CA ALA A 98 6.25 9.74 -0.28
C ALA A 98 5.80 11.17 -0.56
N GLN A 99 4.67 11.30 -1.25
CA GLN A 99 4.00 12.57 -1.48
C GLN A 99 2.97 12.80 -0.38
N GLN A 100 2.83 14.05 0.07
CA GLN A 100 1.82 14.42 1.06
C GLN A 100 1.07 15.67 0.63
N ASP A 101 -0.25 15.63 0.79
CA ASP A 101 -1.10 16.80 0.69
C ASP A 101 -1.69 17.09 2.08
N ARG A 102 -1.27 18.21 2.68
CA ARG A 102 -1.73 18.62 4.01
C ARG A 102 -3.16 19.12 4.01
N LEU A 103 -3.61 19.70 2.90
CA LEU A 103 -4.96 20.23 2.77
C LEU A 103 -5.93 19.05 2.63
N ALA A 104 -5.67 18.14 1.69
CA ALA A 104 -6.48 16.93 1.47
C ALA A 104 -6.27 15.85 2.54
N ARG A 105 -5.28 16.02 3.43
CA ARG A 105 -4.90 15.08 4.50
C ARG A 105 -4.56 13.69 3.94
N THR A 106 -3.80 13.66 2.86
CA THR A 106 -3.39 12.42 2.20
C THR A 106 -1.88 12.24 2.23
N PHE A 107 -1.48 10.97 2.29
CA PHE A 107 -0.11 10.51 2.14
C PHE A 107 -0.10 9.40 1.10
N TRP A 108 0.79 9.49 0.11
CA TRP A 108 0.92 8.51 -0.95
C TRP A 108 2.37 8.07 -1.11
N LEU A 109 2.62 6.78 -0.91
CA LEU A 109 3.91 6.14 -1.16
C LEU A 109 3.78 5.22 -2.38
N PRO A 110 4.40 5.56 -3.53
CA PRO A 110 4.39 4.70 -4.70
C PRO A 110 5.34 3.50 -4.53
N ALA A 111 4.93 2.33 -5.02
CA ALA A 111 5.78 1.14 -5.16
C ALA A 111 6.51 1.08 -6.51
N GLY A 112 6.14 1.94 -7.47
CA GLY A 112 6.75 1.99 -8.78
C GLY A 112 6.29 3.21 -9.59
N ALA A 113 6.58 3.20 -10.89
CA ALA A 113 6.10 4.25 -11.78
C ALA A 113 4.57 4.15 -11.95
N PRO A 114 3.84 5.27 -11.86
CA PRO A 114 2.40 5.26 -12.12
C PRO A 114 2.13 4.86 -13.58
N PRO A 115 0.97 4.24 -13.87
CA PRO A 115 0.60 3.90 -15.23
C PRO A 115 0.46 5.17 -16.08
N ALA A 116 0.59 5.01 -17.41
CA ALA A 116 0.39 6.11 -18.34
C ALA A 116 -1.02 6.72 -18.15
N PRO A 117 -1.14 8.05 -18.08
CA PRO A 117 -2.46 8.70 -17.99
C PRO A 117 -3.33 8.30 -19.19
N VAL A 118 -4.56 7.86 -18.91
CA VAL A 118 -5.54 7.46 -19.95
C VAL A 118 -6.59 8.53 -20.24
N GLY A 119 -6.53 9.66 -19.53
CA GLY A 119 -7.49 10.75 -19.63
C GLY A 119 -7.32 11.75 -18.50
N THR A 120 -8.29 12.64 -18.34
CA THR A 120 -8.30 13.67 -17.29
C THR A 120 -9.35 13.34 -16.25
N VAL A 121 -8.94 13.29 -14.99
CA VAL A 121 -9.84 13.18 -13.82
C VAL A 121 -9.78 14.48 -13.06
N VAL A 122 -10.92 14.99 -12.62
CA VAL A 122 -11.03 16.24 -11.84
C VAL A 122 -11.77 15.93 -10.54
N VAL A 123 -11.25 16.43 -9.42
CA VAL A 123 -11.92 16.43 -8.12
C VAL A 123 -12.59 17.80 -7.96
N ILE A 124 -13.91 17.83 -7.78
CA ILE A 124 -14.71 19.05 -7.64
C ILE A 124 -15.32 19.07 -6.25
N THR A 125 -15.14 20.17 -5.54
CA THR A 125 -15.73 20.38 -4.20
C THR A 125 -16.77 21.49 -4.22
N ALA A 126 -17.75 21.45 -3.31
CA ALA A 126 -18.78 22.47 -3.25
C ALA A 126 -18.31 23.70 -2.45
N GLY A 127 -17.39 23.53 -1.50
CA GLY A 127 -16.79 24.62 -0.74
C GLY A 127 -15.44 24.29 -0.10
N THR A 128 -14.86 25.28 0.59
CA THR A 128 -13.57 25.14 1.28
C THR A 128 -13.61 24.14 2.42
N SER A 129 -14.79 23.90 3.01
CA SER A 129 -14.99 22.91 4.07
C SER A 129 -14.82 21.47 3.61
N ASP A 130 -14.99 21.21 2.31
CA ASP A 130 -14.85 19.87 1.73
C ASP A 130 -13.39 19.54 1.40
N LEU A 131 -12.52 20.55 1.28
CA LEU A 131 -11.11 20.36 0.89
C LEU A 131 -10.37 19.28 1.68
N PRO A 132 -10.59 19.10 3.01
CA PRO A 132 -9.91 18.05 3.78
C PRO A 132 -10.42 16.63 3.57
N VAL A 133 -11.50 16.46 2.79
CA VAL A 133 -12.16 15.17 2.55
C VAL A 133 -12.49 14.93 1.07
N ALA A 134 -12.04 15.84 0.20
CA ALA A 134 -12.23 15.81 -1.25
C ALA A 134 -11.32 14.80 -1.94
#